data_AF-A0A4Y7K7U3-F1
#
_entry.id   AF-A0A4Y7K7U3-F1
#
_cell.length_a   1.000
_cell.length_b   1.000
_cell.length_c   1.000
_cell.angle_alpha   90.00
_cell.angle_beta   90.00
_cell.angle_gamma   90.00
#
_symmetry.space_group_name_H-M   'P 1'
#
loop_
_entity.id
_entity.type
_entity.pdbx_description
1 polymer ?
#
loop_
_entity_poly.entity_id
_entity_poly.type
_entity_poly.pdbx_seq_one_letter_code
_entity_poly.pdbx_strand_id
1 'polypeptide(L)'
;MTMKNNFLPPNLVSNLQQVLNNRKGDGEEEANEAAAAPTSTSETTTTSSEIDESKPIVLITNGDGIDSFGLTSLVQALVKDNLYNIQVCAPQSDRSVSGHAVTVCETITVSSTEISGVSCAAYEVAGTPADCVSLALSGALFSWTKPALVISGINKGSRCGNHIYCSGAVAGAREALISGVPSLSISLDWKKDESKESDFSEAVNVCLPLIHAAIRDIEAEIFPRSCSLNIEVPTSPSTNKGFKVTKQSLWRPSPSWTAVSANRQPGAGIFMPNQQGIGLSLAQLGRDASAAGAARRLNTHRKNVEVESVGVAGKTDTQRVKRYFRLEFVDKEQRNMDEDLDFRALENGYVAITPLTLSSNSESEIQTSASKWITTALSPETN
;
A
#
# COMPACT_ATOMS: atom_id res chain seq x y z
N MET A 1 -37.66 -21.90 -14.93
CA MET A 1 -37.66 -21.56 -13.49
C MET A 1 -37.32 -20.09 -13.37
N THR A 2 -38.30 -19.28 -13.02
CA THR A 2 -38.25 -17.81 -12.94
C THR A 2 -37.48 -17.39 -11.68
N MET A 3 -36.39 -16.64 -11.82
CA MET A 3 -35.66 -16.09 -10.68
C MET A 3 -36.30 -14.79 -10.20
N LYS A 4 -36.59 -14.74 -8.91
CA LYS A 4 -37.25 -13.63 -8.20
C LYS A 4 -36.26 -12.47 -8.01
N ASN A 5 -36.70 -11.25 -8.33
CA ASN A 5 -36.04 -10.02 -7.91
C ASN A 5 -36.15 -9.86 -6.39
N ASN A 6 -35.01 -9.64 -5.73
CA ASN A 6 -34.93 -9.26 -4.33
C ASN A 6 -35.30 -7.77 -4.20
N PHE A 7 -36.52 -7.49 -3.78
CA PHE A 7 -36.90 -6.15 -3.31
C PHE A 7 -36.30 -5.90 -1.92
N LEU A 8 -35.78 -4.69 -1.72
CA LEU A 8 -35.32 -4.20 -0.42
C LEU A 8 -36.48 -4.22 0.61
N PRO A 9 -36.19 -4.47 1.90
CA PRO A 9 -37.21 -4.54 2.93
C PRO A 9 -37.97 -3.20 3.08
N PRO A 10 -39.30 -3.23 3.30
CA PRO A 10 -40.16 -2.03 3.26
C PRO A 10 -39.77 -0.95 4.28
N ASN A 11 -39.13 -1.34 5.40
CA ASN A 11 -38.63 -0.41 6.41
C ASN A 11 -37.46 0.45 5.89
N LEU A 12 -36.64 -0.09 4.98
CA LEU A 12 -35.53 0.64 4.37
C LEU A 12 -36.05 1.68 3.36
N VAL A 13 -37.11 1.33 2.62
CA VAL A 13 -37.78 2.23 1.67
C VAL A 13 -38.47 3.39 2.39
N SER A 14 -39.12 3.12 3.53
CA SER A 14 -39.76 4.15 4.36
C SER A 14 -38.75 5.16 4.91
N ASN A 15 -37.60 4.68 5.40
CA ASN A 15 -36.54 5.56 5.91
C ASN A 15 -35.91 6.41 4.79
N LEU A 16 -35.71 5.84 3.60
CA LEU A 16 -35.19 6.58 2.44
C LEU A 16 -36.16 7.66 1.95
N GLN A 17 -37.46 7.39 1.92
CA GLN A 17 -38.47 8.39 1.57
C GLN A 17 -38.57 9.52 2.60
N GLN A 18 -38.44 9.19 3.89
CA GLN A 18 -38.45 10.20 4.95
C GLN A 18 -37.23 11.12 4.89
N VAL A 19 -36.05 10.58 4.59
CA VAL A 19 -34.81 11.35 4.41
C VAL A 19 -34.87 12.23 3.14
N LEU A 20 -35.49 11.74 2.06
CA LEU A 20 -35.66 12.51 0.83
C LEU A 20 -36.69 13.65 0.96
N ASN A 21 -37.76 13.44 1.73
CA ASN A 21 -38.73 14.50 2.01
C ASN A 21 -38.16 15.59 2.92
N ASN A 22 -37.30 15.23 3.87
CA ASN A 22 -36.61 16.20 4.74
C ASN A 22 -35.55 17.03 4.01
N ARG A 23 -35.18 16.69 2.77
CA ARG A 23 -34.24 17.49 1.95
C ARG A 23 -34.93 18.48 1.00
N LYS A 24 -36.27 18.50 0.95
CA LYS A 24 -37.00 19.23 -0.09
C LYS A 24 -37.89 20.38 0.42
N GLY A 25 -37.80 20.75 1.69
CA GLY A 25 -38.38 21.97 2.22
C GLY A 25 -37.29 22.76 2.91
N ASP A 26 -36.95 23.93 2.38
CA ASP A 26 -36.87 25.19 3.14
C ASP A 26 -36.24 26.26 2.26
N GLY A 27 -37.11 27.11 1.70
CA GLY A 27 -36.79 28.42 1.18
C GLY A 27 -37.72 29.44 1.85
N GLU A 28 -37.09 30.54 2.32
CA GLU A 28 -37.67 31.86 2.67
C GLU A 28 -38.51 31.96 3.97
N GLU A 29 -37.97 32.54 5.05
CA GLU A 29 -38.17 33.96 5.48
C GLU A 29 -37.74 34.26 6.95
N GLU A 30 -37.29 35.51 7.11
CA GLU A 30 -36.80 36.40 8.18
C GLU A 30 -36.97 36.18 9.73
N ALA A 31 -35.86 36.53 10.42
CA ALA A 31 -35.67 37.40 11.63
C ALA A 31 -36.39 37.16 12.98
N ASN A 32 -35.63 36.88 14.06
CA ASN A 32 -35.39 37.82 15.20
C ASN A 32 -34.44 37.28 16.29
N GLU A 33 -33.96 38.21 17.14
CA GLU A 33 -32.82 38.22 18.07
C GLU A 33 -32.72 37.22 19.26
N ALA A 34 -31.45 37.01 19.64
CA ALA A 34 -30.83 36.93 21.00
C ALA A 34 -31.11 35.76 21.97
N ALA A 35 -30.07 34.98 22.28
CA ALA A 35 -29.42 34.89 23.61
C ALA A 35 -28.37 33.75 23.68
N ALA A 36 -27.35 33.96 24.50
CA ALA A 36 -26.07 33.24 24.54
C ALA A 36 -26.04 31.86 25.24
N ALA A 37 -25.15 30.97 24.79
CA ALA A 37 -24.27 30.12 25.61
C ALA A 37 -23.22 29.41 24.72
N PRO A 38 -21.95 29.22 25.18
CA PRO A 38 -20.89 28.68 24.35
C PRO A 38 -20.88 27.15 24.42
N THR A 39 -20.95 26.48 23.27
CA THR A 39 -20.66 25.04 23.19
C THR A 39 -19.56 24.83 22.18
N SER A 40 -18.38 24.49 22.70
CA SER A 40 -17.23 24.02 21.94
C SER A 40 -17.63 22.85 21.05
N THR A 41 -17.72 23.10 19.75
CA THR A 41 -17.70 22.08 18.72
C THR A 41 -16.46 22.32 17.90
N SER A 42 -15.50 21.41 18.05
CA SER A 42 -14.37 21.30 17.15
C SER A 42 -14.92 20.96 15.78
N GLU A 43 -15.06 21.97 14.94
CA GLU A 43 -15.27 21.81 13.51
C GLU A 43 -14.09 20.99 12.98
N THR A 44 -14.39 19.77 12.56
CA THR A 44 -13.48 19.00 11.71
C THR A 44 -13.54 19.67 10.35
N THR A 45 -12.68 20.66 10.14
CA THR A 45 -12.46 21.27 8.84
C THR A 45 -11.86 20.20 7.93
N THR A 46 -12.73 19.47 7.24
CA THR A 46 -12.33 18.61 6.14
C THR A 46 -11.87 19.57 5.05
N THR A 47 -10.57 19.67 4.82
CA THR A 47 -10.01 20.32 3.64
C THR A 47 -10.32 19.45 2.43
N SER A 48 -11.60 19.44 2.01
CA SER A 48 -11.97 18.95 0.69
C SER A 48 -11.35 19.90 -0.32
N SER A 49 -10.19 19.52 -0.84
CA SER A 49 -9.74 20.05 -2.13
C SER A 49 -10.90 19.85 -3.10
N GLU A 50 -11.43 20.94 -3.65
CA GLU A 50 -12.55 20.90 -4.59
C GLU A 50 -12.15 19.99 -5.76
N ILE A 51 -12.79 18.84 -5.87
CA ILE A 51 -12.58 17.91 -6.99
C ILE A 51 -13.14 18.59 -8.23
N ASP A 52 -12.28 18.84 -9.22
CA ASP A 52 -12.70 19.40 -10.50
C ASP A 52 -13.37 18.29 -11.32
N GLU A 53 -14.70 18.27 -11.40
CA GLU A 53 -15.46 17.22 -12.11
C GLU A 53 -15.07 17.06 -13.59
N SER A 54 -14.36 18.03 -14.19
CA SER A 54 -13.87 17.95 -15.57
C SER A 54 -12.59 17.13 -15.73
N LYS A 55 -11.87 16.83 -14.64
CA LYS A 55 -10.57 16.14 -14.65
C LYS A 55 -10.69 14.69 -14.18
N PRO A 56 -10.00 13.74 -14.83
CA PRO A 56 -10.03 12.36 -14.38
C PRO A 56 -9.31 12.21 -13.04
N ILE A 57 -9.80 11.29 -12.22
CA ILE A 57 -9.23 10.98 -10.91
C ILE A 57 -8.13 9.93 -11.06
N VAL A 58 -6.97 10.19 -10.44
CA VAL A 58 -5.85 9.25 -10.36
C VAL A 58 -5.60 8.91 -8.90
N LEU A 59 -5.69 7.62 -8.57
CA LEU A 59 -5.40 7.12 -7.23
C LEU A 59 -3.94 6.66 -7.16
N ILE A 60 -3.21 7.13 -6.14
CA ILE A 60 -1.80 6.81 -5.93
C ILE A 60 -1.62 6.04 -4.62
N THR A 61 -0.83 4.98 -4.68
CA THR A 61 -0.38 4.18 -3.54
C THR A 61 1.09 3.80 -3.71
N ASN A 62 1.66 3.04 -2.79
CA ASN A 62 2.99 2.42 -2.95
C ASN A 62 3.18 1.24 -1.99
N GLY A 63 4.36 0.62 -2.05
CA GLY A 63 4.82 -0.34 -1.03
C GLY A 63 5.65 0.27 0.09
N ASP A 64 6.29 1.43 -0.12
CA ASP A 64 7.34 1.93 0.78
C ASP A 64 6.81 2.82 1.92
N GLY A 65 5.53 3.22 1.84
CA GLY A 65 4.85 4.06 2.83
C GLY A 65 4.61 5.50 2.36
N ILE A 66 3.71 6.19 3.03
CA ILE A 66 3.21 7.52 2.62
C ILE A 66 4.30 8.60 2.59
N ASP A 67 5.29 8.52 3.50
CA ASP A 67 6.40 9.48 3.58
C ASP A 67 7.57 9.14 2.64
N SER A 68 7.43 8.14 1.77
CA SER A 68 8.52 7.76 0.86
C SER A 68 8.81 8.86 -0.17
N PHE A 69 10.10 9.01 -0.51
CA PHE A 69 10.54 9.95 -1.55
C PHE A 69 9.90 9.67 -2.90
N GLY A 70 9.81 8.40 -3.30
CA GLY A 70 9.26 8.03 -4.61
C GLY A 70 7.76 8.31 -4.76
N LEU A 71 6.96 8.14 -3.69
CA LEU A 71 5.55 8.54 -3.70
C LEU A 71 5.44 10.07 -3.71
N THR A 72 6.18 10.75 -2.84
CA THR A 72 6.16 12.22 -2.74
C THR A 72 6.51 12.88 -4.08
N SER A 73 7.60 12.43 -4.74
CA SER A 73 8.01 12.94 -6.05
C SER A 73 6.95 12.71 -7.13
N LEU A 74 6.28 11.56 -7.13
CA LEU A 74 5.23 11.25 -8.10
C LEU A 74 4.00 12.16 -7.92
N VAL A 75 3.52 12.29 -6.68
CA VAL A 75 2.38 13.14 -6.34
C VAL A 75 2.68 14.59 -6.68
N GLN A 76 3.87 15.10 -6.32
CA GLN A 76 4.28 16.46 -6.62
C GLN A 76 4.27 16.77 -8.12
N ALA A 77 4.79 15.86 -8.95
CA ALA A 77 4.80 16.05 -10.40
C ALA A 77 3.39 16.08 -10.99
N LEU A 78 2.54 15.12 -10.60
CA LEU A 78 1.18 15.02 -11.13
C LEU A 78 0.27 16.17 -10.68
N VAL A 79 0.41 16.64 -9.43
CA VAL A 79 -0.30 17.84 -8.95
C VAL A 79 0.18 19.09 -9.70
N LYS A 80 1.48 19.21 -9.95
CA LYS A 80 2.05 20.35 -10.70
C LYS A 80 1.54 20.43 -12.14
N ASP A 81 1.33 19.29 -12.79
CA ASP A 81 0.77 19.25 -14.15
C ASP A 81 -0.68 19.76 -14.19
N ASN A 82 -1.40 19.67 -13.06
CA ASN A 82 -2.77 20.19 -12.88
C ASN A 82 -3.79 19.63 -13.90
N LEU A 83 -3.49 18.46 -14.47
CA LEU A 83 -4.35 17.76 -15.43
C LEU A 83 -5.36 16.82 -14.76
N TYR A 84 -5.09 16.41 -13.52
CA TYR A 84 -5.78 15.30 -12.86
C TYR A 84 -6.17 15.64 -11.42
N ASN A 85 -7.24 15.01 -10.93
CA ASN A 85 -7.59 15.03 -9.52
C ASN A 85 -6.81 13.92 -8.80
N ILE A 86 -5.83 14.31 -8.00
CA ILE A 86 -4.93 13.37 -7.32
C ILE A 86 -5.49 12.98 -5.96
N GLN A 87 -5.62 11.68 -5.75
CA GLN A 87 -6.00 11.07 -4.48
C GLN A 87 -4.89 10.10 -4.05
N VAL A 88 -4.51 10.12 -2.78
CA VAL A 88 -3.43 9.28 -2.25
C VAL A 88 -3.98 8.40 -1.12
N CYS A 89 -3.73 7.10 -1.19
CA CYS A 89 -4.02 6.17 -0.12
C CYS A 89 -2.85 5.19 -0.03
N ALA A 90 -2.01 5.33 1.01
CA ALA A 90 -0.76 4.59 1.12
C ALA A 90 -0.54 4.04 2.54
N PRO A 91 0.29 2.99 2.69
CA PRO A 91 0.61 2.46 4.01
C PRO A 91 1.31 3.49 4.90
N GLN A 92 1.07 3.44 6.20
CA GLN A 92 1.76 4.28 7.18
C GLN A 92 3.27 3.99 7.27
N SER A 93 3.70 2.77 6.92
CA SER A 93 5.10 2.33 7.01
C SER A 93 5.47 1.39 5.87
N ASP A 94 6.75 1.06 5.75
CA ASP A 94 7.27 0.16 4.71
C ASP A 94 6.57 -1.21 4.75
N ARG A 95 5.90 -1.53 3.63
CA ARG A 95 5.23 -2.79 3.29
C ARG A 95 5.71 -3.32 1.94
N SER A 96 6.94 -3.00 1.53
CA SER A 96 7.51 -3.36 0.22
C SER A 96 7.51 -4.86 -0.05
N VAL A 97 7.68 -5.70 0.99
CA VAL A 97 7.69 -7.17 0.92
C VAL A 97 6.45 -7.81 1.58
N SER A 98 5.30 -7.15 1.52
CA SER A 98 4.03 -7.67 2.08
C SER A 98 3.31 -8.68 1.17
N GLY A 99 3.66 -8.74 -0.11
CA GLY A 99 2.91 -9.49 -1.12
C GLY A 99 1.46 -9.00 -1.24
N HIS A 100 0.59 -9.86 -1.77
CA HIS A 100 -0.86 -9.59 -1.86
C HIS A 100 -1.59 -10.05 -0.59
N ALA A 101 -1.18 -9.50 0.55
CA ALA A 101 -1.87 -9.70 1.82
C ALA A 101 -3.06 -8.75 1.94
N VAL A 102 -4.15 -9.21 2.54
CA VAL A 102 -5.34 -8.41 2.87
C VAL A 102 -5.66 -8.64 4.34
N THR A 103 -5.95 -7.56 5.06
CA THR A 103 -6.24 -7.60 6.49
C THR A 103 -7.71 -7.96 6.70
N VAL A 104 -7.97 -9.13 7.29
CA VAL A 104 -9.31 -9.67 7.54
C VAL A 104 -9.48 -9.96 9.03
N CYS A 105 -10.67 -9.71 9.56
CA CYS A 105 -11.02 -9.89 10.99
C CYS A 105 -10.29 -8.96 11.97
N GLU A 106 -9.46 -8.04 11.49
CA GLU A 106 -8.79 -7.01 12.28
C GLU A 106 -9.21 -5.61 11.81
N THR A 107 -9.19 -4.63 12.72
CA THR A 107 -9.50 -3.24 12.38
C THR A 107 -8.25 -2.52 11.88
N ILE A 108 -8.33 -1.92 10.69
CA ILE A 108 -7.29 -1.03 10.17
C ILE A 108 -7.59 0.42 10.56
N THR A 109 -6.56 1.17 10.95
CA THR A 109 -6.69 2.61 11.23
C THR A 109 -6.33 3.43 10.00
N VAL A 110 -7.03 4.55 9.82
CA VAL A 110 -6.80 5.49 8.73
C VAL A 110 -6.69 6.90 9.32
N SER A 111 -5.70 7.65 8.88
CA SER A 111 -5.55 9.07 9.22
C SER A 111 -5.47 9.90 7.94
N SER A 112 -6.11 11.07 7.93
CA SER A 112 -5.85 12.07 6.90
C SER A 112 -4.47 12.68 7.12
N THR A 113 -3.71 12.88 6.05
CA THR A 113 -2.38 13.50 6.11
C THR A 113 -2.16 14.44 4.92
N GLU A 114 -1.11 15.24 4.98
CA GLU A 114 -0.69 16.10 3.87
C GLU A 114 0.58 15.54 3.25
N ILE A 115 0.66 15.56 1.92
CA ILE A 115 1.89 15.21 1.20
C ILE A 115 2.78 16.45 1.15
N SER A 116 4.05 16.27 1.52
CA SER A 116 5.02 17.38 1.58
C SER A 116 5.03 18.20 0.28
N GLY A 117 4.73 19.50 0.39
CA GLY A 117 4.85 20.46 -0.70
C GLY A 117 3.69 20.53 -1.69
N VAL A 118 2.61 19.77 -1.51
CA VAL A 118 1.43 19.80 -2.40
C VAL A 118 0.13 19.56 -1.64
N SER A 119 -0.95 20.22 -2.09
CA SER A 119 -2.29 19.99 -1.56
C SER A 119 -3.00 18.94 -2.41
N CYS A 120 -3.33 17.80 -1.80
CA CYS A 120 -4.16 16.74 -2.39
C CYS A 120 -4.83 15.94 -1.26
N ALA A 121 -5.90 15.22 -1.57
CA ALA A 121 -6.56 14.34 -0.60
C ALA A 121 -5.69 13.11 -0.35
N ALA A 122 -5.09 13.01 0.84
CA ALA A 122 -4.18 11.92 1.19
C ALA A 122 -4.55 11.24 2.51
N TYR A 123 -4.53 9.91 2.50
CA TYR A 123 -4.79 9.06 3.66
C TYR A 123 -3.64 8.09 3.89
N GLU A 124 -3.16 8.02 5.13
CA GLU A 124 -2.28 6.96 5.60
C GLU A 124 -3.11 5.81 6.21
N VAL A 125 -2.75 4.57 5.90
CA VAL A 125 -3.46 3.38 6.38
C VAL A 125 -2.50 2.46 7.11
N ALA A 126 -2.88 1.98 8.29
CA ALA A 126 -2.13 0.97 9.04
C ALA A 126 -2.35 -0.46 8.49
N GLY A 127 -2.31 -0.61 7.16
CA GLY A 127 -2.58 -1.85 6.44
C GLY A 127 -1.50 -2.15 5.40
N THR A 128 -1.85 -3.01 4.45
CA THR A 128 -1.04 -3.35 3.27
C THR A 128 -1.41 -2.45 2.08
N PRO A 129 -0.60 -2.42 1.00
CA PRO A 129 -0.99 -1.68 -0.21
C PRO A 129 -2.29 -2.18 -0.85
N ALA A 130 -2.59 -3.49 -0.75
CA ALA A 130 -3.87 -4.02 -1.20
C ALA A 130 -5.04 -3.50 -0.36
N ASP A 131 -4.88 -3.42 0.98
CA ASP A 131 -5.88 -2.81 1.85
C ASP A 131 -6.10 -1.32 1.50
N CYS A 132 -5.03 -0.58 1.20
CA CYS A 132 -5.10 0.83 0.83
C CYS A 132 -5.95 1.04 -0.43
N VAL A 133 -5.66 0.26 -1.48
CA VAL A 133 -6.40 0.34 -2.75
C VAL A 133 -7.83 -0.12 -2.59
N SER A 134 -8.06 -1.27 -1.95
CA SER A 134 -9.40 -1.81 -1.72
C SER A 134 -10.26 -0.83 -0.92
N LEU A 135 -9.71 -0.24 0.15
CA LEU A 135 -10.40 0.75 0.97
C LEU A 135 -10.69 2.05 0.20
N ALA A 136 -9.75 2.54 -0.61
CA ALA A 136 -9.96 3.70 -1.47
C ALA A 136 -11.09 3.46 -2.48
N LEU A 137 -11.07 2.29 -3.15
CA LEU A 137 -12.09 1.91 -4.15
C LEU A 137 -13.45 1.56 -3.54
N SER A 138 -13.51 1.26 -2.24
CA SER A 138 -14.77 1.05 -1.52
C SER A 138 -15.61 2.32 -1.38
N GLY A 139 -15.02 3.50 -1.63
CA GLY A 139 -15.69 4.79 -1.47
C GLY A 139 -15.87 5.25 -0.02
N ALA A 140 -15.25 4.56 0.94
CA ALA A 140 -15.31 4.94 2.34
C ALA A 140 -14.47 6.19 2.66
N LEU A 141 -13.43 6.46 1.88
CA LEU A 141 -12.48 7.56 2.11
C LEU A 141 -12.67 8.74 1.16
N PHE A 142 -13.07 8.47 -0.08
CA PHE A 142 -13.21 9.49 -1.12
C PHE A 142 -14.66 9.58 -1.58
N SER A 143 -15.12 10.79 -1.89
CA SER A 143 -16.42 11.02 -2.50
C SER A 143 -16.57 10.16 -3.77
N TRP A 144 -17.72 9.48 -3.90
CA TRP A 144 -17.90 8.35 -4.81
C TRP A 144 -17.70 8.72 -6.29
N THR A 145 -16.51 8.46 -6.83
CA THR A 145 -16.19 8.41 -8.26
C THR A 145 -15.04 7.43 -8.46
N LYS A 146 -15.22 6.45 -9.35
CA LYS A 146 -14.21 5.43 -9.64
C LYS A 146 -12.99 6.10 -10.31
N PRO A 147 -11.74 5.88 -9.83
CA PRO A 147 -10.56 6.44 -10.46
C PRO A 147 -10.38 5.89 -11.88
N ALA A 148 -9.86 6.73 -12.78
CA ALA A 148 -9.52 6.33 -14.14
C ALA A 148 -8.29 5.40 -14.16
N LEU A 149 -7.34 5.65 -13.27
CA LEU A 149 -6.08 4.91 -13.17
C LEU A 149 -5.63 4.80 -11.71
N VAL A 150 -5.09 3.65 -11.33
CA VAL A 150 -4.34 3.46 -10.08
C VAL A 150 -2.85 3.35 -10.38
N ILE A 151 -2.01 4.14 -9.70
CA ILE A 151 -0.56 4.07 -9.81
C ILE A 151 0.03 3.65 -8.47
N SER A 152 0.80 2.56 -8.46
CA SER A 152 1.52 2.08 -7.28
C SER A 152 3.02 2.35 -7.44
N GLY A 153 3.53 3.42 -6.82
CA GLY A 153 4.93 3.83 -6.92
C GLY A 153 5.18 5.32 -6.65
N ILE A 154 6.38 5.84 -6.96
CA ILE A 154 7.56 5.08 -7.41
C ILE A 154 8.19 4.35 -6.24
N ASN A 155 8.47 3.06 -6.41
CA ASN A 155 9.02 2.26 -5.34
C ASN A 155 10.54 2.11 -5.44
N LYS A 156 11.17 1.95 -4.27
CA LYS A 156 12.58 1.66 -4.11
C LYS A 156 12.88 0.19 -4.40
N GLY A 157 13.82 -0.05 -5.31
CA GLY A 157 14.32 -1.37 -5.68
C GLY A 157 13.49 -2.05 -6.77
N SER A 158 14.16 -2.88 -7.56
CA SER A 158 13.52 -3.59 -8.68
C SER A 158 12.53 -4.67 -8.22
N ARG A 159 11.43 -4.77 -8.96
CA ARG A 159 10.39 -5.78 -8.81
C ARG A 159 10.30 -6.64 -10.07
N CYS A 160 11.44 -6.98 -10.70
CA CYS A 160 11.46 -7.90 -11.83
C CYS A 160 11.12 -9.36 -11.46
N GLY A 161 10.62 -10.09 -12.45
CA GLY A 161 10.47 -11.54 -12.43
C GLY A 161 9.54 -12.07 -11.35
N ASN A 162 9.93 -13.16 -10.69
CA ASN A 162 9.20 -13.77 -9.58
C ASN A 162 9.32 -12.99 -8.26
N HIS A 163 10.07 -11.88 -8.21
CA HIS A 163 10.06 -10.99 -7.05
C HIS A 163 8.71 -10.26 -6.91
N ILE A 164 8.01 -10.05 -8.02
CA ILE A 164 6.67 -9.46 -8.13
C ILE A 164 5.67 -10.05 -7.11
N TYR A 165 5.73 -11.36 -6.86
CA TYR A 165 4.78 -12.03 -5.95
C TYR A 165 4.92 -11.62 -4.48
N CYS A 166 6.11 -11.23 -4.05
CA CYS A 166 6.35 -10.72 -2.70
C CYS A 166 6.18 -9.21 -2.63
N SER A 167 6.00 -8.53 -3.76
CA SER A 167 5.96 -7.07 -3.82
C SER A 167 4.60 -6.54 -3.36
N GLY A 168 4.63 -5.71 -2.32
CA GLY A 168 3.44 -4.95 -1.90
C GLY A 168 2.99 -3.95 -2.96
N ALA A 169 3.91 -3.34 -3.70
CA ALA A 169 3.54 -2.35 -4.70
C ALA A 169 2.78 -2.97 -5.87
N VAL A 170 3.27 -4.09 -6.40
CA VAL A 170 2.57 -4.83 -7.45
C VAL A 170 1.24 -5.34 -6.90
N ALA A 171 1.17 -5.77 -5.64
CA ALA A 171 -0.09 -6.16 -5.03
C ALA A 171 -1.14 -5.04 -5.04
N GLY A 172 -0.75 -3.79 -4.74
CA GLY A 172 -1.66 -2.64 -4.87
C GLY A 172 -2.18 -2.44 -6.30
N ALA A 173 -1.29 -2.51 -7.30
CA ALA A 173 -1.70 -2.42 -8.71
C ALA A 173 -2.58 -3.61 -9.13
N ARG A 174 -2.29 -4.82 -8.64
CA ARG A 174 -3.08 -6.02 -8.89
C ARG A 174 -4.46 -5.93 -8.25
N GLU A 175 -4.58 -5.38 -7.05
CA GLU A 175 -5.85 -5.17 -6.37
C GLU A 175 -6.77 -4.23 -7.16
N ALA A 176 -6.20 -3.15 -7.73
CA ALA A 176 -6.91 -2.27 -8.64
C ALA A 176 -7.42 -3.02 -9.89
N LEU A 177 -6.56 -3.85 -10.48
CA LEU A 177 -6.93 -4.66 -11.65
C LEU A 177 -8.06 -5.66 -11.32
N ILE A 178 -8.00 -6.33 -10.17
CA ILE A 178 -9.05 -7.23 -9.66
C ILE A 178 -10.38 -6.46 -9.50
N SER A 179 -10.30 -5.21 -9.04
CA SER A 179 -11.45 -4.29 -8.92
C SER A 179 -11.89 -3.68 -10.26
N GLY A 180 -11.29 -4.10 -11.37
CA GLY A 180 -11.61 -3.65 -12.72
C GLY A 180 -11.20 -2.20 -13.01
N VAL A 181 -10.16 -1.69 -12.34
CA VAL A 181 -9.53 -0.39 -12.62
C VAL A 181 -8.18 -0.63 -13.31
N PRO A 182 -7.88 0.06 -14.43
CA PRO A 182 -6.54 0.04 -15.01
C PRO A 182 -5.47 0.44 -13.99
N SER A 183 -4.30 -0.19 -14.04
CA SER A 183 -3.26 0.07 -13.05
C SER A 183 -1.83 -0.05 -13.58
N LEU A 184 -0.96 0.75 -12.97
CA LEU A 184 0.48 0.75 -13.20
C LEU A 184 1.21 0.48 -11.88
N SER A 185 2.26 -0.33 -11.90
CA SER A 185 3.26 -0.38 -10.83
C SER A 185 4.58 0.18 -11.35
N ILE A 186 5.20 1.10 -10.62
CA ILE A 186 6.44 1.76 -11.04
C ILE A 186 7.52 1.54 -9.98
N SER A 187 8.68 1.06 -10.41
CA SER A 187 9.84 0.79 -9.57
C SER A 187 11.08 1.47 -10.15
N LEU A 188 11.93 2.00 -9.28
CA LEU A 188 13.30 2.39 -9.63
C LEU A 188 14.25 1.29 -9.15
N ASP A 189 15.16 0.82 -10.00
CA ASP A 189 16.25 -0.09 -9.61
C ASP A 189 17.31 0.61 -8.76
N TRP A 190 16.86 1.09 -7.60
CA TRP A 190 17.66 1.88 -6.69
C TRP A 190 18.72 1.00 -6.03
N LYS A 191 19.99 1.35 -6.21
CA LYS A 191 21.14 0.68 -5.59
C LYS A 191 21.73 1.57 -4.51
N LYS A 192 22.03 1.00 -3.34
CA LYS A 192 22.49 1.76 -2.17
C LYS A 192 23.73 2.61 -2.40
N ASP A 193 24.67 2.10 -3.20
CA ASP A 193 25.97 2.71 -3.39
C ASP A 193 26.07 3.52 -4.69
N GLU A 194 25.01 3.53 -5.52
CA GLU A 194 25.00 4.19 -6.83
C GLU A 194 23.90 5.26 -6.95
N SER A 195 22.74 5.01 -6.33
CA SER A 195 21.56 5.86 -6.49
C SER A 195 21.44 6.94 -5.42
N LYS A 196 20.75 8.02 -5.78
CA LYS A 196 20.44 9.18 -4.94
C LYS A 196 18.92 9.39 -4.87
N GLU A 197 18.49 10.19 -3.91
CA GLU A 197 17.06 10.55 -3.79
C GLU A 197 16.56 11.36 -4.99
N SER A 198 17.44 12.17 -5.62
CA SER A 198 17.14 12.90 -6.85
C SER A 198 16.70 12.00 -8.00
N ASP A 199 17.15 10.74 -8.01
CA ASP A 199 16.87 9.79 -9.09
C ASP A 199 15.39 9.40 -9.10
N PHE A 200 14.68 9.49 -7.97
CA PHE A 200 13.22 9.31 -7.96
C PHE A 200 12.52 10.36 -8.80
N SER A 201 12.91 11.62 -8.68
CA SER A 201 12.34 12.70 -9.50
C SER A 201 12.68 12.53 -10.98
N GLU A 202 13.88 12.03 -11.31
CA GLU A 202 14.22 11.68 -12.70
C GLU A 202 13.37 10.50 -13.21
N ALA A 203 13.16 9.47 -12.40
CA ALA A 203 12.30 8.34 -12.74
C ALA A 203 10.85 8.76 -12.98
N VAL A 204 10.32 9.69 -12.18
CA VAL A 204 9.00 10.30 -12.41
C VAL A 204 8.96 10.97 -13.77
N ASN A 205 9.93 11.83 -14.08
CA ASN A 205 9.98 12.54 -15.37
C ASN A 205 10.02 11.58 -16.57
N VAL A 206 10.73 10.46 -16.45
CA VAL A 206 10.75 9.40 -17.47
C VAL A 206 9.38 8.73 -17.63
N CYS A 207 8.63 8.55 -16.53
CA CYS A 207 7.33 7.87 -16.55
C CYS A 207 6.14 8.77 -16.89
N LEU A 208 6.22 10.10 -16.70
CA LEU A 208 5.12 11.04 -16.95
C LEU A 208 4.49 10.90 -18.35
N PRO A 209 5.26 10.84 -19.46
CA PRO A 209 4.67 10.64 -20.79
C PRO A 209 3.85 9.36 -20.91
N LEU A 210 4.29 8.29 -20.24
CA LEU A 210 3.60 7.00 -20.22
C LEU A 210 2.32 7.05 -19.37
N ILE A 211 2.35 7.76 -18.24
CA ILE A 211 1.17 7.99 -17.39
C ILE A 211 0.12 8.80 -18.17
N HIS A 212 0.54 9.88 -18.83
CA HIS A 212 -0.37 10.71 -19.64
C HIS A 212 -0.97 9.94 -20.81
N ALA A 213 -0.16 9.14 -21.50
CA ALA A 213 -0.64 8.26 -22.56
C ALA A 213 -1.63 7.22 -22.01
N ALA A 214 -1.34 6.61 -20.86
CA ALA A 214 -2.24 5.63 -20.24
C ALA A 214 -3.61 6.24 -19.93
N ILE A 215 -3.66 7.41 -19.27
CA ILE A 215 -4.94 8.07 -18.92
C ILE A 215 -5.73 8.42 -20.18
N ARG A 216 -5.08 9.07 -21.16
CA ARG A 216 -5.71 9.41 -22.46
C ARG A 216 -6.27 8.15 -23.15
N ASP A 217 -5.49 7.08 -23.18
CA ASP A 217 -5.85 5.85 -23.88
C ASP A 217 -6.92 5.04 -23.13
N ILE A 218 -7.04 5.21 -21.81
CA ILE A 218 -8.14 4.68 -21.00
C ILE A 218 -9.44 5.40 -21.35
N GLU A 219 -9.44 6.73 -21.41
CA GLU A 219 -10.61 7.53 -21.80
C GLU A 219 -11.07 7.23 -23.24
N ALA A 220 -10.12 6.95 -24.13
CA ALA A 220 -10.39 6.55 -25.51
C ALA A 220 -10.70 5.04 -25.67
N GLU A 221 -10.75 4.27 -24.58
CA GLU A 221 -10.99 2.82 -24.57
C GLU A 221 -10.03 1.94 -25.39
N ILE A 222 -8.82 2.43 -25.65
CA ILE A 222 -7.76 1.74 -26.40
C ILE A 222 -6.64 1.18 -25.51
N PHE A 223 -6.64 1.51 -24.22
CA PHE A 223 -5.67 0.98 -23.27
C PHE A 223 -5.77 -0.56 -23.15
N PRO A 224 -4.63 -1.27 -22.98
CA PRO A 224 -4.63 -2.73 -22.81
C PRO A 224 -5.59 -3.19 -21.71
N ARG A 225 -6.50 -4.09 -22.07
CA ARG A 225 -7.51 -4.64 -21.15
C ARG A 225 -6.97 -5.85 -20.41
N SER A 226 -7.52 -6.11 -19.22
CA SER A 226 -7.24 -7.32 -18.42
C SER A 226 -5.77 -7.50 -18.00
N CYS A 227 -4.98 -6.43 -17.98
CA CYS A 227 -3.62 -6.44 -17.46
C CYS A 227 -3.29 -5.15 -16.70
N SER A 228 -2.34 -5.27 -15.77
CA SER A 228 -1.63 -4.14 -15.15
C SER A 228 -0.24 -4.02 -15.77
N LEU A 229 0.31 -2.81 -15.93
CA LEU A 229 1.66 -2.65 -16.46
C LEU A 229 2.68 -2.48 -15.33
N ASN A 230 3.67 -3.37 -15.25
CA ASN A 230 4.81 -3.23 -14.35
C ASN A 230 5.96 -2.53 -15.07
N ILE A 231 6.32 -1.34 -14.59
CA ILE A 231 7.31 -0.44 -15.17
C ILE A 231 8.54 -0.43 -14.26
N GLU A 232 9.68 -0.85 -14.78
CA GLU A 232 10.95 -0.88 -14.07
C GLU A 232 11.90 0.14 -14.72
N VAL A 233 12.29 1.14 -13.95
CA VAL A 233 13.22 2.20 -14.37
C VAL A 233 14.64 1.81 -13.94
N PRO A 234 15.64 1.90 -14.84
CA PRO A 234 17.02 1.54 -14.51
C PRO A 234 17.63 2.48 -13.46
N THR A 235 18.71 2.05 -12.83
CA THR A 235 19.45 2.77 -11.76
C THR A 235 19.75 4.22 -12.11
N SER A 236 19.99 4.52 -13.40
CA SER A 236 20.21 5.87 -13.92
C SER A 236 19.07 6.26 -14.87
N PRO A 237 17.99 6.88 -14.38
CA PRO A 237 16.83 7.20 -15.20
C PRO A 237 17.15 8.20 -16.32
N SER A 238 17.98 9.21 -16.06
CA SER A 238 18.35 10.23 -17.05
C SER A 238 19.12 9.71 -18.26
N THR A 239 19.81 8.57 -18.15
CA THR A 239 20.62 7.97 -19.23
C THR A 239 19.99 6.72 -19.83
N ASN A 240 18.70 6.48 -19.57
CA ASN A 240 17.98 5.34 -20.12
C ASN A 240 18.00 5.33 -21.65
N LYS A 241 18.01 4.14 -22.25
CA LYS A 241 18.07 3.93 -23.71
C LYS A 241 16.71 3.92 -24.39
N GLY A 242 15.64 4.24 -23.67
CA GLY A 242 14.25 4.18 -24.11
C GLY A 242 13.44 3.08 -23.41
N PHE A 243 12.26 2.80 -23.95
CA PHE A 243 11.30 1.85 -23.39
C PHE A 243 11.32 0.53 -24.16
N LYS A 244 11.24 -0.60 -23.43
CA LYS A 244 11.12 -1.93 -24.01
C LYS A 244 9.96 -2.69 -23.37
N VAL A 245 9.08 -3.23 -24.20
CA VAL A 245 8.05 -4.18 -23.73
C VAL A 245 8.74 -5.51 -23.45
N THR A 246 8.48 -6.09 -22.28
CA THR A 246 9.19 -7.26 -21.77
C THR A 246 8.26 -8.36 -21.30
N LYS A 247 8.83 -9.56 -21.15
CA LYS A 247 8.21 -10.71 -20.50
C LYS A 247 8.70 -10.79 -19.05
N GLN A 248 7.81 -11.22 -18.17
CA GLN A 248 8.18 -11.52 -16.79
C GLN A 248 9.23 -12.64 -16.77
N SER A 249 10.37 -12.39 -16.14
CA SER A 249 11.38 -13.43 -15.94
C SER A 249 11.04 -14.37 -14.78
N LEU A 250 11.75 -15.49 -14.68
CA LEU A 250 11.69 -16.35 -13.50
C LEU A 250 12.64 -15.90 -12.38
N TRP A 251 13.30 -14.74 -12.56
CA TRP A 251 14.29 -14.24 -11.63
C TRP A 251 13.65 -13.94 -10.28
N ARG A 252 14.29 -14.38 -9.19
CA ARG A 252 13.96 -13.94 -7.84
C ARG A 252 15.17 -14.03 -6.93
N PRO A 253 15.29 -13.16 -5.93
CA PRO A 253 16.27 -13.32 -4.88
C PRO A 253 16.04 -14.64 -4.14
N SER A 254 17.13 -15.34 -3.82
CA SER A 254 17.07 -16.57 -3.06
C SER A 254 16.92 -16.27 -1.57
N PRO A 255 15.94 -16.88 -0.88
CA PRO A 255 15.83 -16.74 0.57
C PRO A 255 17.00 -17.45 1.26
N SER A 256 17.67 -16.77 2.18
CA SER A 256 18.73 -17.30 3.03
C SER A 256 18.37 -17.08 4.49
N TRP A 257 18.28 -18.17 5.25
CA TRP A 257 17.93 -18.11 6.67
C TRP A 257 19.19 -18.22 7.54
N THR A 258 19.42 -17.21 8.37
CA THR A 258 20.55 -17.18 9.31
C THR A 258 20.05 -17.31 10.74
N ALA A 259 20.71 -18.15 11.54
CA ALA A 259 20.42 -18.24 12.97
C ALA A 259 20.91 -16.97 13.68
N VAL A 260 20.07 -16.39 14.53
CA VAL A 260 20.41 -15.18 15.31
C VAL A 260 20.29 -15.46 16.81
N SER A 261 21.14 -14.79 17.60
CA SER A 261 21.09 -14.90 19.05
C SER A 261 19.89 -14.11 19.60
N ALA A 262 19.31 -14.61 20.71
CA ALA A 262 18.14 -14.00 21.37
C ALA A 262 18.35 -12.54 21.82
N ASN A 263 19.60 -12.08 21.87
CA ASN A 263 19.99 -10.78 22.41
C ASN A 263 20.11 -9.66 21.36
N ARG A 264 19.87 -9.92 20.06
CA ARG A 264 19.68 -8.84 19.09
C ARG A 264 18.20 -8.52 18.98
N GLN A 265 17.73 -7.54 19.73
CA GLN A 265 16.59 -6.73 19.27
C GLN A 265 17.09 -5.80 18.17
N PRO A 266 16.57 -5.84 16.93
CA PRO A 266 16.67 -4.70 16.04
C PRO A 266 15.41 -3.85 16.25
N GLY A 267 15.50 -2.88 17.17
CA GLY A 267 14.69 -1.68 17.07
C GLY A 267 15.21 -0.81 15.93
N ALA A 268 14.30 -0.09 15.28
CA ALA A 268 14.47 0.82 14.15
C ALA A 268 15.87 1.46 13.95
N GLY A 269 16.32 1.50 12.68
CA GLY A 269 17.32 2.44 12.20
C GLY A 269 18.77 2.01 12.36
N ILE A 270 19.42 1.69 11.25
CA ILE A 270 20.88 1.78 11.13
C ILE A 270 21.22 3.28 11.20
N PHE A 271 21.60 3.75 12.38
CA PHE A 271 22.26 5.03 12.58
C PHE A 271 23.60 4.76 13.28
N MET A 272 24.68 4.86 12.52
CA MET A 272 26.03 5.09 13.05
C MET A 272 26.48 6.40 12.43
N PRO A 273 26.71 7.43 13.25
CA PRO A 273 28.05 7.98 13.24
C PRO A 273 28.64 8.04 14.66
N ASN A 274 29.96 7.91 14.70
CA ASN A 274 30.82 8.14 15.86
C ASN A 274 30.31 9.24 16.79
N GLN A 275 29.95 8.88 18.02
CA GLN A 275 30.31 9.64 19.22
C GLN A 275 30.13 8.78 20.47
N GLN A 276 31.18 8.76 21.28
CA GLN A 276 31.24 8.05 22.55
C GLN A 276 30.33 8.72 23.60
N GLY A 277 29.57 7.90 24.32
CA GLY A 277 29.30 8.07 25.75
C GLY A 277 28.38 9.20 26.21
N ILE A 278 27.05 9.02 26.13
CA ILE A 278 26.08 9.72 27.02
C ILE A 278 24.90 8.81 27.43
N GLY A 279 24.48 7.85 26.58
CA GLY A 279 23.26 7.06 26.80
C GLY A 279 23.26 6.08 27.98
N LEU A 280 24.43 5.57 28.41
CA LEU A 280 24.53 4.67 29.57
C LEU A 280 24.42 5.39 30.92
N SER A 281 24.72 6.70 30.97
CA SER A 281 24.63 7.49 32.20
C SER A 281 23.18 7.93 32.50
N LEU A 282 22.38 8.21 31.45
CA LEU A 282 20.98 8.60 31.61
C LEU A 282 20.07 7.47 32.10
N ALA A 283 20.34 6.22 31.67
CA ALA A 283 19.59 5.04 32.09
C ALA A 283 19.86 4.65 33.57
N GLN A 284 21.01 5.06 34.12
CA GLN A 284 21.32 4.89 35.55
C GLN A 284 20.57 5.95 36.39
N LEU A 285 20.54 7.21 35.93
CA LEU A 285 19.83 8.31 36.58
C LEU A 285 18.30 8.13 36.63
N GLY A 286 17.69 7.47 35.64
CA GLY A 286 16.26 7.15 35.64
C GLY A 286 15.86 6.10 36.68
N ARG A 287 16.73 5.12 36.96
CA ARG A 287 16.46 4.06 37.96
C ARG A 287 16.55 4.57 39.39
N ASP A 288 17.52 5.44 39.68
CA ASP A 288 17.68 6.02 41.02
C ASP A 288 16.60 7.07 41.34
N ALA A 289 16.09 7.77 40.33
CA ALA A 289 14.95 8.68 40.48
C ALA A 289 13.63 7.94 40.79
N SER A 290 13.39 6.76 40.19
CA SER A 290 12.23 5.91 40.51
C SER A 290 12.31 5.28 41.90
N ALA A 291 13.50 4.92 42.39
CA ALA A 291 13.68 4.41 43.74
C ALA A 291 13.49 5.51 44.81
N ALA A 292 13.94 6.74 44.55
CA ALA A 292 13.75 7.87 45.46
C ALA A 292 12.29 8.40 45.48
N GLY A 293 11.55 8.27 44.38
CA GLY A 293 10.12 8.61 44.30
C GLY A 293 9.20 7.62 45.03
N ALA A 294 9.56 6.33 45.07
CA ALA A 294 8.81 5.28 45.76
C ALA A 294 8.93 5.34 47.28
N ALA A 295 10.00 5.94 47.83
CA ALA A 295 10.22 6.09 49.28
C ALA A 295 9.50 7.30 49.92
N ARG A 296 8.84 8.17 49.14
CA ARG A 296 8.14 9.37 49.65
C ARG A 296 6.61 9.35 49.53
N ARG A 297 5.99 8.17 49.42
CA ARG A 297 4.52 8.03 49.45
C ARG A 297 4.00 7.09 50.54
N LEU A 298 4.74 6.95 51.64
CA LEU A 298 4.20 6.47 52.93
C LEU A 298 3.84 7.68 53.79
N ASN A 299 2.69 8.30 53.48
CA ASN A 299 1.82 9.06 54.39
C ASN A 299 0.91 9.95 53.54
N THR A 300 -0.22 9.40 53.10
CA THR A 300 -1.51 10.11 53.03
C THR A 300 -2.61 9.15 52.59
N HIS A 301 -3.73 9.25 53.29
CA HIS A 301 -4.86 8.35 53.27
C HIS A 301 -5.73 8.45 52.00
N ARG A 302 -6.20 7.27 51.56
CA ARG A 302 -7.61 6.94 51.20
C ARG A 302 -8.16 7.37 49.82
N LYS A 303 -8.30 6.40 48.91
CA LYS A 303 -9.59 5.82 48.45
C LYS A 303 -9.33 4.72 47.40
N ASN A 304 -9.94 3.56 47.63
CA ASN A 304 -9.95 2.39 46.76
C ASN A 304 -10.73 2.66 45.48
N VAL A 305 -10.16 2.25 44.33
CA VAL A 305 -10.90 1.70 43.19
C VAL A 305 -10.07 0.51 42.71
N GLU A 306 -10.52 -0.69 43.04
CA GLU A 306 -10.00 -1.93 42.47
C GLU A 306 -10.49 -2.03 41.03
N VAL A 307 -9.56 -2.11 40.08
CA VAL A 307 -9.82 -2.71 38.77
C VAL A 307 -9.06 -4.03 38.79
N GLU A 308 -9.78 -5.11 39.07
CA GLU A 308 -9.29 -6.47 38.90
C GLU A 308 -9.04 -6.73 37.41
N SER A 309 -7.78 -6.59 36.99
CA SER A 309 -7.30 -7.25 35.77
C SER A 309 -7.00 -8.70 36.12
N VAL A 310 -7.96 -9.59 35.89
CA VAL A 310 -7.73 -11.04 35.95
C VAL A 310 -7.01 -11.44 34.67
N GLY A 311 -5.74 -11.05 34.56
CA GLY A 311 -4.81 -11.68 33.65
C GLY A 311 -4.50 -13.07 34.17
N VAL A 312 -5.18 -14.09 33.65
CA VAL A 312 -4.80 -15.49 33.84
C VAL A 312 -3.36 -15.62 33.35
N ALA A 313 -2.41 -15.61 34.29
CA ALA A 313 -1.01 -15.91 34.03
C ALA A 313 -0.94 -17.36 33.55
N GLY A 314 -0.98 -17.53 32.22
CA GLY A 314 -0.74 -18.81 31.58
C GLY A 314 0.59 -19.36 32.07
N LYS A 315 0.57 -20.59 32.60
CA LYS A 315 1.77 -21.32 33.04
C LYS A 315 2.85 -21.19 31.97
N THR A 316 3.98 -20.61 32.33
CA THR A 316 5.14 -20.52 31.45
C THR A 316 5.61 -21.92 31.14
N ASP A 317 5.43 -22.33 29.88
CA ASP A 317 5.89 -23.62 29.36
C ASP A 317 7.43 -23.63 29.34
N THR A 318 8.03 -24.03 30.46
CA THR A 318 9.47 -23.96 30.74
C THR A 318 10.31 -24.98 29.97
N GLN A 319 9.70 -25.81 29.11
CA GLN A 319 10.40 -26.84 28.33
C GLN A 319 10.64 -26.48 26.85
N ARG A 320 10.18 -25.33 26.35
CA ARG A 320 10.38 -24.97 24.93
C ARG A 320 11.71 -24.27 24.67
N VAL A 321 12.59 -24.92 23.92
CA VAL A 321 13.81 -24.30 23.37
C VAL A 321 13.43 -23.41 22.17
N LYS A 322 13.57 -22.09 22.33
CA LYS A 322 13.35 -21.11 21.25
C LYS A 322 14.63 -20.90 20.45
N ARG A 323 14.52 -20.95 19.12
CA ARG A 323 15.59 -20.59 18.16
C ARG A 323 15.10 -19.44 17.30
N TYR A 324 15.95 -18.44 17.08
CA TYR A 324 15.61 -17.26 16.30
C TYR A 324 16.35 -17.32 14.97
N PHE A 325 15.65 -16.96 13.90
CA PHE A 325 16.19 -16.92 12.55
C PHE A 325 15.83 -15.60 11.88
N ARG A 326 16.70 -15.12 11.01
CA ARG A 326 16.47 -13.96 10.16
C ARG A 326 16.51 -14.40 8.69
N LEU A 327 15.55 -13.93 7.91
CA LEU A 327 15.57 -14.07 6.47
C LEU A 327 16.33 -12.91 5.85
N GLU A 328 17.25 -13.24 4.94
CA GLU A 328 17.93 -12.30 4.06
C GLU A 328 17.78 -12.79 2.61
N PHE A 329 17.70 -11.86 1.68
CA PHE A 329 17.63 -12.18 0.26
C PHE A 329 19.03 -12.08 -0.35
N VAL A 330 19.42 -13.10 -1.11
CA VAL A 330 20.72 -13.16 -1.79
C VAL A 330 20.45 -13.19 -3.29
N ASP A 331 21.05 -12.25 -4.00
CA ASP A 331 21.01 -12.23 -5.46
C ASP A 331 21.84 -13.39 -6.01
N LYS A 332 21.26 -14.12 -6.96
CA LYS A 332 21.97 -15.12 -7.75
C LYS A 332 22.10 -14.60 -9.17
N GLU A 333 23.31 -14.67 -9.72
CA GLU A 333 23.53 -14.43 -11.14
C GLU A 333 22.71 -15.44 -11.95
N GLN A 334 21.87 -14.92 -12.84
CA GLN A 334 21.00 -15.74 -13.66
C GLN A 334 21.46 -15.65 -15.11
N ARG A 335 21.93 -16.77 -15.67
CA ARG A 335 22.45 -16.85 -17.04
C ARG A 335 21.34 -17.05 -18.08
N ASN A 336 20.21 -16.34 -17.97
CA ASN A 336 19.21 -16.39 -19.03
C ASN A 336 19.62 -15.42 -20.15
N MET A 337 19.66 -15.90 -21.40
CA MET A 337 20.11 -15.13 -22.56
C MET A 337 18.96 -14.43 -23.31
N ASP A 338 17.71 -14.63 -22.88
CA ASP A 338 16.56 -13.95 -23.49
C ASP A 338 16.57 -12.45 -23.15
N GLU A 339 16.82 -11.62 -24.17
CA GLU A 339 16.88 -10.16 -24.07
C GLU A 339 15.52 -9.51 -23.83
N ASP A 340 14.41 -10.23 -24.07
CA ASP A 340 13.06 -9.71 -23.86
C ASP A 340 12.58 -9.84 -22.42
N LEU A 341 13.43 -10.38 -21.52
CA LEU A 341 13.14 -10.45 -20.10
C LEU A 341 13.26 -9.08 -19.43
N ASP A 342 12.35 -8.81 -18.51
CA ASP A 342 12.30 -7.59 -17.69
C ASP A 342 13.65 -7.22 -17.07
N PHE A 343 14.27 -8.15 -16.34
CA PHE A 343 15.56 -7.96 -15.69
C PHE A 343 16.69 -7.68 -16.70
N ARG A 344 16.66 -8.30 -17.89
CA ARG A 344 17.68 -8.07 -18.93
C ARG A 344 17.55 -6.71 -19.59
N ALA A 345 16.32 -6.29 -19.88
CA ALA A 345 16.08 -4.94 -20.40
C ALA A 345 16.59 -3.88 -19.41
N LEU A 346 16.35 -4.09 -18.12
CA LEU A 346 16.79 -3.23 -17.03
C LEU A 346 18.32 -3.16 -16.92
N GLU A 347 19.01 -4.31 -16.91
CA GLU A 347 20.48 -4.38 -16.93
C GLU A 347 21.08 -3.69 -18.17
N ASN A 348 20.39 -3.79 -19.31
CA ASN A 348 20.79 -3.15 -20.55
C ASN A 348 20.51 -1.64 -20.59
N GLY A 349 19.91 -1.07 -19.54
CA GLY A 349 19.63 0.36 -19.40
C GLY A 349 18.34 0.82 -20.08
N TYR A 350 17.41 -0.08 -20.37
CA TYR A 350 16.07 0.26 -20.85
C TYR A 350 15.07 0.33 -19.70
N VAL A 351 14.03 1.16 -19.85
CA VAL A 351 12.84 1.07 -19.01
C VAL A 351 12.05 -0.16 -19.46
N ALA A 352 11.90 -1.14 -18.58
CA ALA A 352 11.18 -2.38 -18.88
C ALA A 352 9.69 -2.22 -18.57
N ILE A 353 8.82 -2.56 -19.52
CA ILE A 353 7.36 -2.52 -19.36
C ILE A 353 6.83 -3.94 -19.53
N THR A 354 6.41 -4.56 -18.43
CA THR A 354 5.90 -5.93 -18.40
C THR A 354 4.39 -5.93 -18.15
N PRO A 355 3.55 -6.29 -19.13
CA PRO A 355 2.14 -6.53 -18.89
C PRO A 355 1.95 -7.75 -17.98
N LEU A 356 1.25 -7.57 -16.86
CA LEU A 356 0.91 -8.64 -15.92
C LEU A 356 -0.59 -8.92 -16.00
N THR A 357 -0.94 -10.18 -16.21
CA THR A 357 -2.32 -10.66 -16.31
C THR A 357 -2.73 -11.42 -15.04
N LEU A 358 -4.03 -11.50 -14.76
CA LEU A 358 -4.56 -12.32 -13.66
C LEU A 358 -4.63 -13.82 -14.02
N SER A 359 -4.74 -14.14 -15.31
CA SER A 359 -4.77 -15.50 -15.85
C SER A 359 -3.48 -15.84 -16.58
N SER A 360 -3.05 -17.10 -16.50
CA SER A 360 -1.85 -17.60 -17.20
C SER A 360 -2.18 -18.02 -18.63
N ASN A 361 -1.25 -17.77 -19.56
CA ASN A 361 -1.35 -18.26 -20.94
C ASN A 361 -1.34 -19.80 -21.05
N SER A 362 -0.90 -20.51 -20.00
CA SER A 362 -0.83 -21.99 -19.97
C SER A 362 -2.06 -22.68 -19.36
N GLU A 363 -3.12 -21.94 -19.04
CA GLU A 363 -4.31 -22.48 -18.34
C GLU A 363 -4.94 -23.68 -19.08
N SER A 364 -5.08 -23.59 -20.40
CA SER A 364 -5.67 -24.68 -21.21
C SER A 364 -4.82 -25.95 -21.20
N GLU A 365 -3.49 -25.84 -21.24
CA GLU A 365 -2.58 -26.98 -21.22
C GLU A 365 -2.56 -27.66 -19.84
N ILE A 366 -2.58 -26.85 -18.78
CA ILE A 366 -2.66 -27.32 -17.39
C ILE A 366 -4.00 -28.04 -17.17
N GLN A 367 -5.11 -27.45 -17.60
CA GLN A 367 -6.44 -28.05 -17.47
C GLN A 367 -6.53 -29.39 -18.21
N THR A 368 -6.00 -29.46 -19.43
CA THR A 368 -5.97 -30.70 -20.22
C THR A 368 -5.15 -31.78 -19.51
N SER A 369 -3.95 -31.41 -19.04
CA SER A 369 -3.05 -32.33 -18.33
C SER A 369 -3.64 -32.83 -17.02
N ALA A 370 -4.24 -31.93 -16.23
CA ALA A 370 -4.91 -32.26 -14.98
C ALA A 370 -6.14 -33.17 -15.21
N SER A 371 -6.95 -32.87 -16.23
CA SER A 371 -8.13 -33.69 -16.58
C SER A 371 -7.73 -35.11 -16.99
N LYS A 372 -6.67 -35.23 -17.80
CA LYS A 372 -6.11 -36.54 -18.18
C LYS A 372 -5.59 -37.31 -16.96
N TRP A 373 -4.88 -36.63 -16.06
CA TRP A 373 -4.36 -37.23 -14.84
C TRP A 373 -5.49 -37.75 -13.93
N ILE A 374 -6.53 -36.93 -13.69
CA ILE A 374 -7.71 -37.32 -12.89
C ILE A 374 -8.41 -38.52 -13.52
N THR A 375 -8.64 -38.51 -14.83
CA THR A 375 -9.30 -39.62 -15.55
C THR A 375 -8.52 -40.93 -15.41
N THR A 376 -7.19 -40.86 -15.51
CA THR A 376 -6.31 -42.03 -15.35
C THR A 376 -6.35 -42.56 -13.91
N ALA A 377 -6.28 -41.66 -12.92
CA ALA A 377 -6.26 -42.03 -11.51
C ALA A 377 -7.59 -42.62 -10.99
N LEU A 378 -8.72 -42.28 -11.62
CA LEU A 378 -10.06 -42.74 -11.22
C LEU A 378 -10.59 -43.91 -12.05
N SER A 379 -9.85 -44.37 -13.06
CA SER A 379 -10.22 -45.55 -13.82
C SER A 379 -9.99 -46.79 -12.95
N PRO A 380 -11.00 -47.64 -12.68
CA PRO A 380 -10.80 -48.84 -11.89
C PRO A 380 -9.79 -49.74 -12.60
N GLU A 381 -8.80 -50.24 -11.86
CA GLU A 381 -7.92 -51.31 -12.37
C GLU A 381 -8.83 -52.48 -12.77
N THR A 382 -8.95 -52.71 -14.08
CA THR A 382 -9.51 -53.95 -14.60
C THR A 382 -8.55 -55.07 -14.21
N ASN A 383 -8.79 -55.67 -13.04
CA ASN A 383 -8.23 -56.96 -12.63
C ASN A 383 -8.83 -58.10 -13.45
#